data_AF-A0A3D1ICK7-F1
#
_entry.id   AF-A0A3D1ICK7-F1
#
_cell.length_a   1.000
_cell.length_b   1.000
_cell.length_c   1.000
_cell.angle_alpha   90.00
_cell.angle_beta   90.00
_cell.angle_gamma   90.00
#
_symmetry.space_group_name_H-M   'P 1'
#
loop_
_entity.id
_entity.type
_entity.pdbx_description
1 polymer ?
#
loop_
_entity_poly.entity_id
_entity_poly.type
_entity_poly.pdbx_seq_one_letter_code
_entity_poly.pdbx_strand_id
1 'polypeptide(L)'
;MSAEPSVAQVAIDALVRLLEKHPGAPVRWTRTDSSLEIVPTVEGGFSVSVYDEAGEAMVAANRWHSHYDDPAQAAYCAVWLLTPYYRVVHELKAGVLVAAWLERYGPGGWEPMEPVFFLNPLDKPSWTLQGEERFVRALHTQRVLSMEEAFRRAVPDAQLDADGMPPNTVLGRFAIEADAAVAPELLDEEAP
;
A
#
# COMPACT_ATOMS: atom_id res chain seq x y z
N MET A 1 36.31 -6.50 -11.25
CA MET A 1 35.67 -5.89 -10.07
C MET A 1 34.18 -5.99 -10.31
N SER A 2 33.44 -6.76 -9.53
CA SER A 2 31.96 -6.74 -9.57
C SER A 2 31.50 -5.45 -8.90
N ALA A 3 30.57 -4.72 -9.50
CA ALA A 3 29.91 -3.61 -8.82
C ALA A 3 29.17 -4.12 -7.58
N GLU A 4 29.12 -3.32 -6.52
CA GLU A 4 28.27 -3.62 -5.36
C GLU A 4 26.79 -3.59 -5.79
N PRO A 5 25.95 -4.48 -5.24
CA PRO A 5 24.53 -4.50 -5.58
C PRO A 5 23.82 -3.24 -5.07
N SER A 6 22.86 -2.71 -5.84
CA SER A 6 22.06 -1.56 -5.40
C SER A 6 21.09 -1.93 -4.28
N VAL A 7 20.58 -0.92 -3.56
CA VAL A 7 19.56 -1.10 -2.50
C VAL A 7 18.35 -1.86 -3.05
N ALA A 8 17.86 -1.48 -4.23
CA ALA A 8 16.76 -2.14 -4.91
C ALA A 8 17.05 -3.61 -5.23
N GLN A 9 18.26 -3.95 -5.69
CA GLN A 9 18.63 -5.34 -5.97
C GLN A 9 18.59 -6.20 -4.70
N VAL A 10 19.11 -5.69 -3.58
CA VAL A 10 19.07 -6.39 -2.28
C VAL A 10 17.63 -6.54 -1.79
N ALA A 11 16.78 -5.52 -1.98
CA ALA A 11 15.37 -5.54 -1.62
C ALA A 11 14.59 -6.58 -2.45
N ILE A 12 14.81 -6.62 -3.77
CA ILE A 12 14.20 -7.60 -4.69
C ILE A 12 14.58 -9.03 -4.29
N ASP A 13 15.86 -9.28 -4.00
CA ASP A 13 16.31 -10.59 -3.54
C ASP A 13 15.69 -10.99 -2.19
N ALA A 14 15.54 -10.04 -1.27
CA ALA A 14 14.87 -10.28 0.00
C ALA A 14 13.37 -10.58 -0.19
N LEU A 15 12.70 -9.84 -1.07
CA LEU A 15 11.30 -10.04 -1.41
C LEU A 15 11.06 -11.40 -2.06
N VAL A 16 11.91 -11.83 -3.00
CA VAL A 16 11.82 -13.18 -3.58
C VAL A 16 11.92 -14.26 -2.48
N ARG A 17 12.89 -14.14 -1.57
CA ARG A 17 13.04 -15.08 -0.44
C ARG A 17 11.83 -15.08 0.49
N LEU A 18 11.16 -13.95 0.68
CA LEU A 18 9.92 -13.87 1.45
C LEU A 18 8.79 -14.60 0.73
N LEU A 19 8.64 -14.37 -0.58
CA LEU A 19 7.59 -14.98 -1.37
C LEU A 19 7.76 -16.50 -1.54
N GLU A 20 8.98 -17.01 -1.62
CA GLU A 20 9.28 -18.44 -1.66
C GLU A 20 8.80 -19.21 -0.42
N LYS A 21 8.57 -18.52 0.70
CA LYS A 21 7.93 -19.10 1.91
C LYS A 21 6.43 -19.34 1.72
N HIS A 22 5.85 -18.85 0.63
CA HIS A 22 4.42 -18.94 0.30
C HIS A 22 4.19 -19.52 -1.11
N PRO A 23 4.64 -20.76 -1.41
CA PRO A 23 4.65 -21.31 -2.78
C PRO A 23 3.25 -21.51 -3.40
N GLY A 24 2.19 -21.46 -2.59
CA GLY A 24 0.79 -21.55 -3.06
C GLY A 24 0.09 -20.20 -3.25
N ALA A 25 0.80 -19.07 -3.09
CA ALA A 25 0.21 -17.75 -3.24
C ALA A 25 -0.32 -17.55 -4.68
N PRO A 26 -1.54 -17.02 -4.86
CA PRO A 26 -2.15 -16.78 -6.17
C PRO A 26 -1.52 -15.54 -6.83
N VAL A 27 -0.26 -15.66 -7.25
CA VAL A 27 0.52 -14.58 -7.89
C VAL A 27 1.25 -15.09 -9.12
N ARG A 28 1.53 -14.15 -10.03
CA ARG A 28 2.61 -14.26 -11.00
C ARG A 28 3.59 -13.14 -10.69
N TRP A 29 4.87 -13.33 -10.97
CA TRP A 29 5.83 -12.23 -10.91
C TRP A 29 6.75 -12.22 -12.11
N THR A 30 7.21 -11.01 -12.44
CA THR A 30 8.20 -10.76 -13.49
C THR A 30 9.37 -10.05 -12.84
N ARG A 31 10.56 -10.63 -12.96
CA ARG A 31 11.81 -10.09 -12.41
C ARG A 31 12.73 -9.63 -13.55
N THR A 32 13.35 -8.48 -13.36
CA THR A 32 14.49 -7.99 -14.13
C THR A 32 15.69 -7.76 -13.20
N ASP A 33 16.78 -7.19 -13.71
CA ASP A 33 17.96 -6.85 -12.91
C ASP A 33 17.72 -5.65 -11.97
N SER A 34 16.70 -4.83 -12.23
CA SER A 34 16.41 -3.60 -11.48
C SER A 34 14.96 -3.48 -11.02
N SER A 35 14.13 -4.51 -11.24
CA SER A 35 12.73 -4.50 -10.83
C SER A 35 12.15 -5.89 -10.56
N LEU A 36 11.13 -5.94 -9.71
CA LEU A 36 10.23 -7.06 -9.54
C LEU A 36 8.80 -6.53 -9.54
N GLU A 37 7.95 -7.05 -10.42
CA GLU A 37 6.50 -6.82 -10.39
C GLU A 37 5.80 -8.11 -9.94
N ILE A 38 4.92 -7.99 -8.96
CA ILE A 38 4.07 -9.07 -8.45
C ILE A 38 2.63 -8.75 -8.84
N VAL A 39 2.03 -9.64 -9.61
CA VAL A 39 0.65 -9.52 -10.12
C VAL A 39 -0.21 -10.61 -9.49
N PRO A 40 -1.09 -10.24 -8.54
CA PRO A 40 -2.07 -11.17 -7.99
C PRO A 40 -3.02 -11.71 -9.06
N THR A 41 -3.38 -12.99 -8.96
CA THR A 41 -4.35 -13.65 -9.85
C THR A 41 -5.76 -13.72 -9.25
N VAL A 42 -5.95 -13.20 -8.04
CA VAL A 42 -7.26 -13.05 -7.39
C VAL A 42 -8.05 -11.91 -8.03
N GLU A 43 -9.37 -12.04 -8.04
CA GLU A 43 -10.26 -10.99 -8.54
C GLU A 43 -10.12 -9.71 -7.69
N GLY A 44 -9.99 -8.56 -8.36
CA GLY A 44 -9.85 -7.27 -7.69
C GLY A 44 -8.49 -7.02 -7.02
N GLY A 45 -7.52 -7.94 -7.16
CA GLY A 45 -6.15 -7.72 -6.71
C GLY A 45 -5.44 -6.60 -7.48
N PHE A 46 -4.39 -6.04 -6.88
CA PHE A 46 -3.56 -5.00 -7.46
C PHE A 46 -2.09 -5.39 -7.45
N SER A 47 -1.35 -4.96 -8.48
CA SER A 47 0.08 -5.24 -8.58
C SER A 47 0.87 -4.49 -7.50
N VAL A 48 1.93 -5.14 -7.03
CA VAL A 48 2.94 -4.55 -6.16
C VAL A 48 4.29 -4.67 -6.85
N SER A 49 5.02 -3.58 -6.95
CA SER A 49 6.31 -3.52 -7.63
C SER A 49 7.40 -2.99 -6.71
N VAL A 50 8.62 -3.47 -6.88
CA VAL A 50 9.84 -2.92 -6.29
C VAL A 50 10.83 -2.65 -7.41
N TYR A 51 11.40 -1.45 -7.47
CA TYR A 51 12.40 -1.11 -8.48
C TYR A 51 13.38 -0.04 -8.01
N ASP A 52 14.49 0.08 -8.73
CA ASP A 52 15.53 1.08 -8.48
C ASP A 52 15.09 2.47 -8.97
N GLU A 53 15.10 3.45 -8.06
CA GLU A 53 14.91 4.86 -8.39
C GLU A 53 15.93 5.71 -7.64
N ALA A 54 16.80 6.40 -8.39
CA ALA A 54 17.82 7.30 -7.85
C ALA A 54 18.75 6.69 -6.78
N GLY A 55 18.95 5.36 -6.77
CA GLY A 55 19.80 4.67 -5.79
C GLY A 55 19.05 4.13 -4.57
N GLU A 56 17.74 4.37 -4.48
CA GLU A 56 16.84 3.85 -3.45
C GLU A 56 16.00 2.69 -3.99
N ALA A 57 15.42 1.90 -3.09
CA ALA A 57 14.37 0.96 -3.45
C ALA A 57 13.01 1.65 -3.36
N MET A 58 12.33 1.81 -4.49
CA MET A 58 10.94 2.30 -4.48
C MET A 58 9.96 1.13 -4.53
N VAL A 59 8.99 1.13 -3.60
CA VAL A 59 7.85 0.21 -3.60
C VAL A 59 6.64 0.96 -4.16
N ALA A 60 5.91 0.34 -5.09
CA ALA A 60 4.72 0.93 -5.69
C ALA A 60 3.53 -0.04 -5.69
N ALA A 61 2.33 0.50 -5.45
CA ALA A 61 1.06 -0.23 -5.54
C ALA A 61 -0.05 0.70 -6.04
N ASN A 62 -0.68 0.35 -7.16
CA ASN A 62 -1.59 1.22 -7.90
C ASN A 62 -0.99 2.61 -8.19
N ARG A 63 -1.50 3.67 -7.54
CA ARG A 63 -1.02 5.05 -7.67
C ARG A 63 -0.22 5.52 -6.46
N TRP A 64 -0.05 4.67 -5.46
CA TRP A 64 0.78 4.92 -4.30
C TRP A 64 2.20 4.39 -4.53
N HIS A 65 3.20 5.09 -3.98
CA HIS A 65 4.59 4.64 -3.92
C HIS A 65 5.30 5.25 -2.71
N SER A 66 6.40 4.62 -2.30
CA SER A 66 7.27 5.13 -1.25
C SER A 66 8.71 4.64 -1.45
N HIS A 67 9.66 5.44 -0.98
CA HIS A 67 11.09 5.26 -1.13
C HIS A 67 11.70 4.70 0.15
N TYR A 68 12.61 3.74 0.01
CA TYR A 68 13.29 3.11 1.13
C TYR A 68 14.79 3.02 0.90
N ASP A 69 15.55 3.49 1.89
CA ASP A 69 17.00 3.28 1.99
C ASP A 69 17.35 1.90 2.56
N ASP A 70 16.44 1.31 3.35
CA ASP A 70 16.61 -0.02 3.94
C ASP A 70 15.95 -1.08 3.03
N PRO A 71 16.74 -1.97 2.41
CA PRO A 71 16.20 -2.99 1.50
C PRO A 71 15.29 -3.99 2.20
N ALA A 72 15.48 -4.23 3.51
CA ALA A 72 14.58 -5.10 4.27
C ALA A 72 13.22 -4.45 4.47
N GLN A 73 13.16 -3.13 4.72
CA GLN A 73 11.90 -2.40 4.85
C GLN A 73 11.13 -2.38 3.54
N ALA A 74 11.79 -2.13 2.41
CA ALA A 74 11.17 -2.23 1.08
C ALA A 74 10.55 -3.62 0.84
N ALA A 75 11.31 -4.69 1.12
CA ALA A 75 10.83 -6.06 0.93
C ALA A 75 9.62 -6.39 1.83
N TYR A 76 9.65 -5.95 3.11
CA TYR A 76 8.52 -6.15 4.01
C TYR A 76 7.31 -5.29 3.65
N CYS A 77 7.50 -4.05 3.22
CA CYS A 77 6.40 -3.22 2.73
C CYS A 77 5.69 -3.90 1.55
N ALA A 78 6.47 -4.35 0.56
CA ALA A 78 5.92 -5.06 -0.60
C ALA A 78 5.18 -6.36 -0.21
N VAL A 79 5.71 -7.15 0.72
CA VAL A 79 5.04 -8.39 1.15
C VAL A 79 3.76 -8.11 1.93
N TRP A 80 3.75 -7.09 2.80
CA TRP A 80 2.57 -6.71 3.59
C TRP A 80 1.44 -6.15 2.73
N LEU A 81 1.75 -5.46 1.63
CA LEU A 81 0.77 -5.03 0.63
C LEU A 81 0.02 -6.18 -0.08
N LEU A 82 0.56 -7.40 -0.01
CA LEU A 82 -0.10 -8.62 -0.50
C LEU A 82 -1.00 -9.28 0.56
N THR A 83 -1.03 -8.76 1.78
CA THR A 83 -1.84 -9.27 2.90
C THR A 83 -3.11 -8.44 3.07
N PRO A 84 -4.13 -8.93 3.80
CA PRO A 84 -5.35 -8.17 4.07
C PRO A 84 -5.19 -7.09 5.13
N TYR A 85 -3.99 -6.92 5.71
CA TYR A 85 -3.75 -5.97 6.80
C TYR A 85 -3.29 -4.60 6.30
N TYR A 86 -3.06 -4.47 5.00
CA TYR A 86 -2.76 -3.22 4.32
C TYR A 86 -3.74 -3.04 3.17
N ARG A 87 -4.10 -1.79 2.88
CA ARG A 87 -4.90 -1.43 1.71
C ARG A 87 -4.43 -0.12 1.11
N VAL A 88 -4.60 0.04 -0.19
CA VAL A 88 -4.35 1.31 -0.88
C VAL A 88 -5.66 2.09 -0.91
N VAL A 89 -5.61 3.36 -0.51
CA VAL A 89 -6.74 4.27 -0.63
C VAL A 89 -6.46 5.28 -1.72
N HIS A 90 -7.42 5.45 -2.61
CA HIS A 90 -7.45 6.54 -3.58
C HIS A 90 -8.56 7.51 -3.19
N GLU A 91 -8.20 8.77 -2.94
CA GLU A 91 -9.18 9.84 -2.78
C GLU A 91 -9.38 10.56 -4.10
N LEU A 92 -10.63 10.60 -4.53
CA LEU A 92 -11.07 11.26 -5.74
C LEU A 92 -11.93 12.46 -5.37
N LYS A 93 -11.76 13.57 -6.09
CA LYS A 93 -12.64 14.74 -6.06
C LYS A 93 -13.29 14.88 -7.43
N ALA A 94 -14.62 14.87 -7.50
CA ALA A 94 -15.34 14.96 -8.78
C ALA A 94 -14.90 13.91 -9.82
N GLY A 95 -14.49 12.72 -9.35
CA GLY A 95 -13.96 11.64 -10.19
C GLY A 95 -12.48 11.75 -10.57
N VAL A 96 -11.78 12.82 -10.17
CA VAL A 96 -10.33 13.00 -10.40
C VAL A 96 -9.55 12.54 -9.17
N LEU A 97 -8.53 11.71 -9.36
CA LEU A 97 -7.64 11.30 -8.28
C LEU A 97 -6.85 12.50 -7.75
N VAL A 98 -7.01 12.81 -6.46
CA VAL A 98 -6.33 13.95 -5.79
C VAL A 98 -5.27 13.51 -4.80
N ALA A 99 -5.39 12.31 -4.24
CA ALA A 99 -4.38 11.71 -3.36
C ALA A 99 -4.47 10.17 -3.34
N ALA A 100 -3.37 9.53 -2.96
CA ALA A 100 -3.32 8.10 -2.65
C ALA A 100 -2.49 7.86 -1.39
N TRP A 101 -2.88 6.93 -0.51
CA TRP A 101 -2.11 6.55 0.68
C TRP A 101 -2.28 5.06 0.98
N LEU A 102 -1.47 4.54 1.90
CA LEU A 102 -1.72 3.23 2.49
C LEU A 102 -2.48 3.38 3.79
N GLU A 103 -3.35 2.42 4.07
CA GLU A 103 -3.83 2.21 5.42
C GLU A 103 -3.32 0.89 5.97
N ARG A 104 -2.81 0.92 7.19
CA ARG A 104 -2.40 -0.27 7.95
C ARG A 104 -3.45 -0.54 9.02
N TYR A 105 -3.86 -1.81 9.15
CA TYR A 105 -4.75 -2.21 10.22
C TYR A 105 -4.01 -2.39 11.54
N GLY A 106 -4.53 -1.77 12.60
CA GLY A 106 -3.99 -1.78 13.96
C GLY A 106 -5.08 -1.98 15.02
N PRO A 107 -4.73 -1.87 16.32
CA PRO A 107 -5.69 -2.02 17.43
C PRO A 107 -6.81 -0.97 17.39
N GLY A 108 -6.51 0.23 16.90
CA GLY A 108 -7.46 1.33 16.75
C GLY A 108 -8.28 1.32 15.45
N GLY A 109 -8.04 0.35 14.56
CA GLY A 109 -8.65 0.32 13.23
C GLY A 109 -7.63 0.59 12.12
N TRP A 110 -8.10 1.19 11.03
CA TRP A 110 -7.26 1.52 9.88
C TRP A 110 -6.57 2.86 10.09
N GLU A 111 -5.24 2.87 10.04
CA GLU A 111 -4.40 4.06 10.22
C GLU A 111 -3.78 4.45 8.87
N PRO A 112 -3.97 5.70 8.39
CA PRO A 112 -3.37 6.18 7.15
C PRO A 112 -1.86 6.36 7.30
N MET A 113 -1.12 6.17 6.20
CA MET A 113 0.32 6.22 6.13
C MET A 113 0.79 6.71 4.76
N GLU A 114 1.89 7.48 4.74
CA GLU A 114 2.69 7.79 3.55
C GLU A 114 1.86 8.33 2.36
N PRO A 115 1.20 9.50 2.48
CA PRO A 115 0.36 10.02 1.41
C PRO A 115 1.17 10.52 0.21
N VAL A 116 0.66 10.22 -0.98
CA VAL A 116 1.09 10.76 -2.28
C VAL A 116 0.01 11.71 -2.79
N PHE A 117 0.39 12.96 -3.04
CA PHE A 117 -0.54 14.00 -3.46
C PHE A 117 -0.46 14.28 -4.96
N PHE A 118 -1.61 14.33 -5.61
CA PHE A 118 -1.76 14.74 -7.02
C PHE A 118 -2.39 16.13 -7.16
N LEU A 119 -3.02 16.60 -6.09
CA LEU A 119 -3.47 17.96 -5.89
C LEU A 119 -2.62 18.59 -4.78
N ASN A 120 -2.24 19.87 -4.92
CA ASN A 120 -1.42 20.54 -3.91
C ASN A 120 -2.15 20.56 -2.53
N PRO A 121 -1.65 19.86 -1.50
CA PRO A 121 -2.33 19.79 -0.21
C PRO A 121 -2.37 21.13 0.54
N LEU A 122 -1.48 22.06 0.19
CA LEU A 122 -1.41 23.39 0.82
C LEU A 122 -2.39 24.40 0.23
N ASP A 123 -2.99 24.11 -0.93
CA ASP A 123 -3.94 24.99 -1.59
C ASP A 123 -5.39 24.72 -1.15
N LYS A 124 -5.75 25.19 0.05
CA LYS A 124 -7.06 24.93 0.69
C LYS A 124 -8.28 25.11 -0.24
N PRO A 125 -8.37 26.16 -1.09
CA PRO A 125 -9.49 26.31 -2.03
C PRO A 125 -9.68 25.12 -2.97
N SER A 126 -8.61 24.46 -3.39
CA SER A 126 -8.68 23.30 -4.28
C SER A 126 -9.33 22.07 -3.62
N TRP A 127 -9.35 22.01 -2.28
CA TRP A 127 -9.95 20.93 -1.48
C TRP A 127 -11.39 21.22 -1.05
N THR A 128 -11.94 22.39 -1.39
CA THR A 128 -13.35 22.70 -1.17
C THR A 128 -14.18 22.14 -2.32
N LEU A 129 -15.27 21.45 -1.99
CA LEU A 129 -16.25 20.98 -2.98
C LEU A 129 -16.98 22.17 -3.63
N GLN A 130 -17.19 22.10 -4.94
CA GLN A 130 -17.97 23.08 -5.70
C GLN A 130 -19.26 22.46 -6.23
N GLY A 131 -20.40 23.13 -6.01
CA GLY A 131 -21.69 22.66 -6.51
C GLY A 131 -22.06 21.25 -6.03
N GLU A 132 -22.17 20.31 -6.98
CA GLU A 132 -22.53 18.91 -6.72
C GLU A 132 -21.32 17.98 -6.58
N GLU A 133 -20.09 18.51 -6.56
CA GLU A 133 -18.88 17.70 -6.36
C GLU A 133 -18.96 16.90 -5.06
N ARG A 134 -18.35 15.71 -5.06
CA ARG A 134 -18.17 14.87 -3.89
C ARG A 134 -16.76 14.32 -3.83
N PHE A 135 -16.32 13.98 -2.62
CA PHE A 135 -15.17 13.12 -2.44
C PHE A 135 -15.61 11.66 -2.50
N VAL A 136 -14.76 10.84 -3.09
CA VAL A 136 -14.91 9.38 -3.11
C VAL A 136 -13.60 8.77 -2.68
N ARG A 137 -13.62 7.92 -1.65
CA ARG A 137 -12.48 7.11 -1.24
C ARG A 137 -12.67 5.71 -1.79
N ALA A 138 -11.85 5.33 -2.76
CA ALA A 138 -11.79 3.97 -3.27
C ALA A 138 -10.72 3.19 -2.48
N LEU A 139 -11.16 2.23 -1.67
CA LEU A 139 -10.34 1.33 -0.88
C LEU A 139 -10.02 0.09 -1.71
N HIS A 140 -8.74 -0.22 -1.87
CA HIS A 140 -8.23 -1.37 -2.60
C HIS A 140 -7.61 -2.35 -1.61
N THR A 141 -8.31 -3.44 -1.30
CA THR A 141 -7.87 -4.45 -0.33
C THR A 141 -7.72 -5.81 -1.02
N GLN A 142 -6.68 -6.56 -0.68
CA GLN A 142 -6.46 -7.89 -1.24
C GLN A 142 -6.00 -8.87 -0.17
N ARG A 143 -6.22 -10.17 -0.42
CA ARG A 143 -5.73 -11.25 0.44
C ARG A 143 -5.03 -12.28 -0.44
N VAL A 144 -3.78 -12.00 -0.74
CA VAL A 144 -2.93 -12.86 -1.58
C VAL A 144 -2.09 -13.76 -0.68
N LEU A 145 -1.53 -13.20 0.38
CA LEU A 145 -0.77 -13.92 1.40
C LEU A 145 -1.57 -14.02 2.70
N SER A 146 -1.43 -15.17 3.38
CA SER A 146 -1.92 -15.36 4.74
C SER A 146 -0.73 -15.29 5.71
N MET A 147 -0.60 -14.17 6.40
CA MET A 147 0.49 -13.89 7.34
C MET A 147 -0.04 -13.64 8.77
N GLU A 148 -1.16 -14.27 9.14
CA GLU A 148 -1.86 -14.00 10.40
C GLU A 148 -0.96 -14.15 11.63
N GLU A 149 -0.19 -15.23 11.73
CA GLU A 149 0.71 -15.43 12.88
C GLU A 149 1.78 -14.33 12.97
N ALA A 150 2.34 -13.92 11.83
CA ALA A 150 3.30 -12.82 11.80
C ALA A 150 2.63 -11.49 12.18
N PHE A 151 1.40 -11.26 11.70
CA PHE A 151 0.62 -10.07 12.01
C PHE A 151 0.29 -10.00 13.50
N ARG A 152 -0.22 -11.08 14.10
CA ARG A 152 -0.53 -11.14 15.54
C ARG A 152 0.71 -10.93 16.42
N ARG A 153 1.91 -11.28 15.96
CA ARG A 153 3.15 -10.94 16.67
C ARG A 153 3.52 -9.47 16.56
N ALA A 154 3.32 -8.87 15.39
CA ALA A 154 3.64 -7.47 15.14
C ALA A 154 2.63 -6.51 15.78
N VAL A 155 1.35 -6.92 15.82
CA VAL A 155 0.22 -6.11 16.28
C VAL A 155 -0.70 -6.97 17.18
N PRO A 156 -0.27 -7.29 18.41
CA PRO A 156 -0.94 -8.29 19.26
C PRO A 156 -2.35 -7.90 19.68
N ASP A 157 -2.65 -6.61 19.77
CA ASP A 157 -3.94 -6.10 20.25
C ASP A 157 -4.95 -5.85 19.12
N ALA A 158 -4.58 -6.10 17.85
CA ALA A 158 -5.50 -5.98 16.72
C ALA A 158 -6.54 -7.11 16.72
N GLN A 159 -7.81 -6.72 16.62
CA GLN A 159 -8.92 -7.67 16.54
C GLN A 159 -9.10 -8.15 15.10
N LEU A 160 -9.09 -9.46 14.88
CA LEU A 160 -9.41 -10.06 13.59
C LEU A 160 -10.72 -10.83 13.70
N ASP A 161 -11.45 -10.94 12.60
CA ASP A 161 -12.63 -11.79 12.51
C ASP A 161 -12.27 -13.28 12.44
N ALA A 162 -13.28 -14.13 12.29
CA ALA A 162 -13.12 -15.59 12.24
C ALA A 162 -12.31 -16.08 11.03
N ASP A 163 -12.20 -15.27 9.97
CA ASP A 163 -11.45 -15.58 8.75
C ASP A 163 -10.01 -15.05 8.79
N GLY A 164 -9.59 -14.44 9.92
CA GLY A 164 -8.28 -13.83 10.10
C GLY A 164 -8.12 -12.49 9.38
N MET A 165 -9.23 -11.81 9.09
CA MET A 165 -9.29 -10.53 8.39
C MET A 165 -9.54 -9.38 9.35
N PRO A 166 -9.13 -8.14 9.02
CA PRO A 166 -9.67 -6.97 9.70
C PRO A 166 -11.21 -6.95 9.62
N PRO A 167 -11.94 -6.56 10.67
CA PRO A 167 -13.40 -6.57 10.68
C PRO A 167 -13.98 -5.72 9.54
N ASN A 168 -15.09 -6.17 8.96
CA ASN A 168 -15.81 -5.51 7.87
C ASN A 168 -14.96 -5.28 6.60
N THR A 169 -13.91 -6.09 6.39
CA THR A 169 -13.10 -5.99 5.18
C THR A 169 -13.90 -6.39 3.94
N VAL A 170 -13.84 -5.56 2.91
CA VAL A 170 -14.32 -5.86 1.56
C VAL A 170 -13.10 -6.06 0.66
N LEU A 171 -12.95 -7.26 0.09
CA LEU A 171 -11.88 -7.56 -0.86
C LEU A 171 -12.15 -6.90 -2.22
N GLY A 172 -11.08 -6.60 -2.94
CA GLY A 172 -11.12 -5.88 -4.21
C GLY A 172 -11.24 -4.38 -4.00
N ARG A 173 -12.13 -3.74 -4.77
CA ARG A 173 -12.35 -2.30 -4.74
C ARG A 173 -13.69 -1.98 -4.10
N PHE A 174 -13.67 -1.16 -3.05
CA PHE A 174 -14.86 -0.63 -2.38
C PHE A 174 -14.81 0.89 -2.35
N ALA A 175 -15.93 1.58 -2.55
CA ALA A 175 -15.98 3.03 -2.60
C ALA A 175 -16.86 3.60 -1.48
N ILE A 176 -16.38 4.67 -0.84
CA ILE A 176 -17.08 5.42 0.20
C ILE A 176 -17.21 6.87 -0.27
N GLU A 177 -18.43 7.37 -0.36
CA GLU A 177 -18.68 8.79 -0.59
C GLU A 177 -18.45 9.60 0.70
N ALA A 178 -17.91 10.80 0.55
CA ALA A 178 -17.64 11.71 1.65
C ALA A 178 -17.86 13.17 1.23
N ASP A 179 -18.28 13.98 2.22
CA ASP A 179 -18.46 15.42 2.05
C ASP A 179 -17.20 16.24 2.41
N ALA A 180 -16.15 15.57 2.88
CA ALA A 180 -14.86 16.17 3.25
C ALA A 180 -13.69 15.32 2.73
N ALA A 181 -12.58 16.00 2.41
CA ALA A 181 -11.31 15.36 2.09
C ALA A 181 -10.61 14.89 3.35
N VAL A 182 -9.89 13.78 3.27
CA VAL A 182 -9.00 13.30 4.33
C VAL A 182 -7.55 13.66 4.03
N ALA A 183 -7.15 13.61 2.76
CA ALA A 183 -5.73 13.69 2.41
C ALA A 183 -5.00 14.94 2.93
N PRO A 184 -5.59 16.16 2.93
CA PRO A 184 -4.90 17.35 3.48
C PRO A 184 -4.56 17.23 4.96
N GLU A 185 -5.37 16.51 5.73
CA GLU A 185 -5.14 16.30 7.16
C GLU A 185 -3.94 15.38 7.42
N LEU A 186 -3.58 14.55 6.43
CA LEU A 186 -2.42 13.64 6.49
C LEU A 186 -1.07 14.36 6.30
N LEU A 187 -1.08 15.64 5.93
CA LEU A 187 0.13 16.45 5.80
C LEU A 187 0.63 16.96 7.17
N ASP A 188 -0.27 17.15 8.12
CA ASP A 188 -0.02 17.85 9.40
C ASP A 188 0.38 16.89 10.54
N GLU A 189 0.50 15.59 10.28
CA GLU A 189 1.13 14.69 11.25
C GLU A 189 2.65 14.96 11.23
N GLU A 190 3.10 15.82 12.14
CA GLU A 190 4.50 15.87 12.55
C GLU A 190 4.95 14.43 12.81
N ALA A 191 5.71 13.87 11.88
CA ALA A 191 6.35 12.58 12.06
C ALA A 191 7.14 12.64 13.38
N PRO A 192 6.85 11.75 14.35
CA PRO A 192 7.57 11.74 15.63
C PRO A 192 9.08 11.50 15.44
#